data_AF-A0A3N5M793-F1
#
_entry.id   AF-A0A3N5M793-F1
#
_cell.length_a   1.000
_cell.length_b   1.000
_cell.length_c   1.000
_cell.angle_alpha   90.00
_cell.angle_beta   90.00
_cell.angle_gamma   90.00
#
_symmetry.space_group_name_H-M   'P 1'
#
loop_
_entity.id
_entity.type
_entity.pdbx_description
1 polymer ?
#
loop_
_entity_poly.entity_id
_entity_poly.type
_entity_poly.pdbx_seq_one_letter_code
_entity_poly.pdbx_strand_id
1 'polypeptide(L)'
;MARRPRAGGRLPGLGGGRLPRAHRRVAVTASGQSGQGVPAAVRVLLGRRLTLACRFVVGTLFVYASYDTVLDPQPLADAIDDYRILPLALVNLVALTLPWVEMLTGLCLLGGLGVPGAGAVASGLAATYSIAIASVLMRGLDLDCGCFGG
;
A
#
# COMPACT_ATOMS: atom_id res chain seq x y z
N MET A 1 -48.32 -76.50 -24.92
CA MET A 1 -48.53 -76.35 -23.46
C MET A 1 -47.34 -75.58 -22.91
N ALA A 2 -47.42 -74.51 -22.12
CA ALA A 2 -48.50 -73.67 -21.65
C ALA A 2 -47.88 -72.28 -21.34
N ARG A 3 -48.72 -71.25 -21.38
CA ARG A 3 -48.41 -69.81 -21.29
C ARG A 3 -48.14 -69.36 -19.84
N ARG A 4 -47.13 -68.47 -19.65
CA ARG A 4 -47.12 -67.21 -18.83
C ARG A 4 -47.50 -67.29 -17.31
N PRO A 5 -47.42 -66.23 -16.46
CA PRO A 5 -46.54 -65.04 -16.36
C PRO A 5 -46.24 -64.57 -14.88
N ARG A 6 -45.66 -63.36 -14.75
CA ARG A 6 -45.83 -62.32 -13.67
C ARG A 6 -45.02 -62.47 -12.38
N ALA A 7 -44.11 -61.51 -12.13
CA ALA A 7 -44.27 -60.32 -11.26
C ALA A 7 -43.68 -60.60 -9.88
N GLY A 8 -42.59 -59.95 -9.49
CA GLY A 8 -42.62 -58.57 -8.99
C GLY A 8 -42.42 -58.64 -7.48
N GLY A 9 -41.33 -58.07 -6.96
CA GLY A 9 -41.10 -58.13 -5.51
C GLY A 9 -39.73 -57.65 -5.07
N ARG A 10 -39.61 -56.33 -4.91
CA ARG A 10 -38.91 -55.65 -3.80
C ARG A 10 -37.55 -56.21 -3.37
N LEU A 11 -36.49 -55.52 -3.78
CA LEU A 11 -35.22 -55.56 -3.05
C LEU A 11 -35.43 -54.96 -1.64
N PRO A 12 -35.04 -55.68 -0.57
CA PRO A 12 -35.13 -55.21 0.80
C PRO A 12 -33.88 -54.41 1.21
N GLY A 13 -34.08 -53.51 2.17
CA GLY A 13 -33.05 -53.28 3.20
C GLY A 13 -32.17 -52.06 3.02
N LEU A 14 -32.72 -50.92 3.44
CA LEU A 14 -31.99 -49.75 3.92
C LEU A 14 -30.99 -50.12 5.03
N GLY A 15 -29.70 -49.91 4.77
CA GLY A 15 -28.70 -49.53 5.78
C GLY A 15 -27.99 -48.30 5.21
N GLY A 16 -28.09 -47.10 5.77
CA GLY A 16 -27.77 -46.81 7.16
C GLY A 16 -26.36 -46.22 7.24
N GLY A 17 -26.12 -45.10 6.53
CA GLY A 17 -24.79 -44.49 6.39
C GLY A 17 -24.83 -43.05 5.88
N ARG A 18 -25.58 -42.21 6.59
CA ARG A 18 -25.45 -40.74 6.67
C ARG A 18 -23.96 -40.37 6.88
N LEU A 19 -23.29 -39.37 6.31
CA LEU A 19 -23.60 -38.21 5.46
C LEU A 19 -22.31 -37.81 4.71
N PRO A 20 -22.35 -37.40 3.43
CA PRO A 20 -21.23 -36.72 2.80
C PRO A 20 -20.97 -35.37 3.48
N ARG A 21 -19.71 -35.10 3.84
CA ARG A 21 -19.24 -33.80 4.34
C ARG A 21 -19.48 -32.75 3.26
N ALA A 22 -20.59 -32.04 3.40
CA ALA A 22 -20.85 -30.78 2.74
C ALA A 22 -19.75 -29.80 3.15
N HIS A 23 -18.69 -29.72 2.35
CA HIS A 23 -17.83 -28.55 2.30
C HIS A 23 -18.74 -27.37 1.97
N ARG A 24 -19.16 -26.69 3.04
CA ARG A 24 -19.93 -25.47 3.03
C ARG A 24 -19.09 -24.45 2.28
N ARG A 25 -19.27 -24.39 0.95
CA ARG A 25 -18.89 -23.23 0.15
C ARG A 25 -19.56 -22.06 0.84
N VAL A 26 -18.75 -21.18 1.41
CA VAL A 26 -19.20 -19.89 1.90
C VAL A 26 -19.75 -19.16 0.68
N ALA A 27 -21.06 -19.21 0.51
CA ALA A 27 -21.76 -18.33 -0.39
C ALA A 27 -21.64 -16.94 0.22
N VAL A 28 -20.63 -16.19 -0.22
CA VAL A 28 -20.55 -14.75 -0.04
C VAL A 28 -21.73 -14.20 -0.81
N THR A 29 -22.84 -14.01 -0.10
CA THR A 29 -24.04 -13.36 -0.59
C THR A 29 -23.68 -11.93 -0.91
N ALA A 30 -23.62 -11.64 -2.20
CA ALA A 30 -23.72 -10.31 -2.76
C ALA A 30 -24.97 -9.62 -2.19
N SER A 31 -24.78 -8.73 -1.23
CA SER A 31 -25.77 -7.75 -0.84
C SER A 31 -25.74 -6.60 -1.86
N GLY A 32 -26.71 -6.57 -2.77
CA GLY A 32 -27.18 -5.31 -3.37
C GLY A 32 -27.79 -4.41 -2.28
N GLN A 33 -28.11 -3.14 -2.48
CA GLN A 33 -28.31 -2.25 -3.62
C GLN A 33 -28.07 -0.82 -3.02
N SER A 34 -27.69 0.25 -3.73
CA SER A 34 -28.65 1.12 -4.41
C SER A 34 -27.97 2.46 -4.75
N GLY A 35 -27.95 2.83 -6.03
CA GLY A 35 -28.42 4.18 -6.39
C GLY A 35 -27.46 5.36 -6.47
N GLN A 36 -26.16 5.20 -6.72
CA GLN A 36 -25.34 6.27 -7.32
C GLN A 36 -24.12 5.66 -8.04
N GLY A 37 -24.40 4.86 -9.06
CA GLY A 37 -23.37 4.37 -9.97
C GLY A 37 -22.84 5.54 -10.79
N VAL A 38 -21.81 6.21 -10.29
CA VAL A 38 -20.95 7.06 -11.11
C VAL A 38 -20.63 6.24 -12.37
N PRO A 39 -21.00 6.70 -13.58
CA PRO A 39 -20.85 5.92 -14.81
C PRO A 39 -19.46 5.31 -14.85
N ALA A 40 -19.29 4.06 -15.29
CA ALA A 40 -17.96 3.44 -15.31
C ALA A 40 -16.92 4.34 -16.02
N ALA A 41 -17.35 5.08 -17.05
CA ALA A 41 -16.60 6.14 -17.70
C ALA A 41 -16.21 7.30 -16.76
N VAL A 42 -17.13 7.80 -15.93
CA VAL A 42 -16.85 8.82 -14.91
C VAL A 42 -15.97 8.27 -13.78
N ARG A 43 -16.09 7.00 -13.36
CA ARG A 43 -15.14 6.38 -12.41
C ARG A 43 -13.74 6.25 -13.00
N VAL A 44 -13.63 5.92 -14.29
CA VAL A 44 -12.34 5.82 -15.00
C VAL A 44 -11.73 7.21 -15.23
N LEU A 45 -12.54 8.21 -15.60
CA LEU A 45 -12.11 9.61 -15.75
C LEU A 45 -11.73 10.23 -14.41
N LEU A 46 -12.54 10.02 -13.37
CA LEU A 46 -12.26 10.48 -12.00
C LEU A 46 -11.04 9.76 -11.44
N GLY A 47 -10.91 8.46 -11.66
CA GLY A 47 -9.72 7.68 -11.33
C GLY A 47 -8.47 8.24 -12.01
N ARG A 48 -8.53 8.52 -13.32
CA ARG A 48 -7.39 9.08 -14.06
C ARG A 48 -7.03 10.49 -13.62
N ARG A 49 -8.02 11.36 -13.38
CA ARG A 49 -7.79 12.71 -12.82
C ARG A 49 -7.25 12.66 -11.40
N LEU A 50 -7.76 11.76 -10.57
CA LEU A 50 -7.29 11.54 -9.21
C LEU A 50 -5.85 11.03 -9.20
N THR A 51 -5.51 10.06 -10.06
CA THR A 51 -4.13 9.59 -10.20
C THR A 51 -3.20 10.73 -10.63
N LEU A 52 -3.61 11.56 -11.60
CA LEU A 52 -2.82 12.74 -11.97
C LEU A 52 -2.66 13.71 -10.78
N ALA A 53 -3.76 14.04 -10.09
CA ALA A 53 -3.75 14.94 -8.95
C ALA A 53 -2.87 14.43 -7.81
N CYS A 54 -3.04 13.17 -7.40
CA CYS A 54 -2.17 12.52 -6.41
C CYS A 54 -0.71 12.56 -6.84
N ARG A 55 -0.41 12.38 -8.13
CA ARG A 55 0.96 12.43 -8.63
C ARG A 55 1.57 13.82 -8.52
N PHE A 56 0.80 14.85 -8.85
CA PHE A 56 1.22 16.24 -8.64
C PHE A 56 1.40 16.55 -7.15
N VAL A 57 0.46 16.14 -6.30
CA VAL A 57 0.55 16.35 -4.85
C VAL A 57 1.79 15.68 -4.27
N VAL A 58 2.01 14.40 -4.55
CA VAL A 58 3.18 13.65 -4.05
C VAL A 58 4.48 14.22 -4.62
N GLY A 59 4.51 14.54 -5.92
CA GLY A 59 5.68 15.14 -6.56
C GLY A 59 6.05 16.50 -5.96
N THR A 60 5.08 17.39 -5.79
CA THR A 60 5.30 18.70 -5.15
C THR A 60 5.71 18.56 -3.69
N LEU A 61 5.11 17.61 -2.94
CA LEU A 61 5.46 17.37 -1.54
C LEU A 61 6.94 16.97 -1.39
N PHE A 62 7.41 16.06 -2.25
CA PHE A 62 8.83 15.64 -2.27
C PHE A 62 9.76 16.81 -2.60
N VAL A 63 9.45 17.59 -3.65
CA VAL A 63 10.27 18.75 -4.03
C VAL A 63 10.30 19.79 -2.92
N TYR A 64 9.15 20.08 -2.30
CA TYR A 64 9.04 21.05 -1.22
C TYR A 64 9.82 20.59 0.02
N ALA A 65 9.67 19.33 0.42
CA ALA A 65 10.37 18.76 1.57
C ALA A 65 11.90 18.80 1.39
N SER A 66 12.40 18.47 0.19
CA SER A 66 13.84 18.48 -0.07
C SER A 66 14.43 19.88 -0.28
N TYR A 67 13.62 20.88 -0.64
CA TYR A 67 14.11 22.23 -0.94
C TYR A 67 14.78 22.88 0.27
N ASP A 68 14.10 22.86 1.42
CA ASP A 68 14.63 23.44 2.66
C ASP A 68 15.86 22.68 3.17
N THR A 69 15.89 21.36 2.98
CA THR A 69 17.02 20.50 3.38
C THR A 69 18.26 20.65 2.50
N VAL A 70 18.10 21.08 1.24
CA VAL A 70 19.23 21.40 0.35
C VAL A 70 19.90 22.73 0.75
N LEU A 71 19.13 23.66 1.31
CA LEU A 71 19.64 24.95 1.77
C LEU A 71 20.43 24.82 3.08
N ASP A 72 19.94 24.01 4.02
CA ASP A 72 20.64 23.71 5.27
C ASP A 72 20.53 22.21 5.62
N PRO A 73 21.61 21.44 5.45
CA PRO A 73 21.63 20.02 5.79
C PRO A 73 21.90 19.73 7.28
N GLN A 74 22.31 20.73 8.08
CA GLN A 74 22.61 20.50 9.52
C GLN A 74 21.42 19.92 10.30
N PRO A 75 20.20 20.48 10.20
CA PRO A 75 19.05 19.96 10.94
C PRO A 75 18.71 18.51 10.61
N LEU A 76 18.94 18.09 9.36
CA LEU A 76 18.74 16.70 8.95
C LEU A 76 19.85 15.79 9.48
N ALA A 77 21.10 16.26 9.49
CA ALA A 77 22.22 15.50 10.05
C ALA A 77 22.03 15.26 11.55
N ASP A 78 21.61 16.29 12.31
CA ASP A 78 21.33 16.19 13.73
C ASP A 78 20.18 15.18 13.99
N ALA A 79 19.09 15.29 13.24
CA ALA A 79 17.97 14.34 13.33
C ALA A 79 18.39 12.89 13.02
N ILE A 80 19.26 12.66 12.03
CA ILE A 80 19.73 11.31 11.68
C ILE A 80 20.71 10.77 12.74
N ASP A 81 21.57 11.62 13.33
CA ASP A 81 22.48 11.22 14.41
C ASP A 81 21.70 10.80 15.67
N ASP A 82 20.63 11.53 15.99
CA ASP A 82 19.73 11.21 17.10
C ASP A 82 19.02 9.87 16.94
N TYR A 83 18.81 9.41 15.70
CA TYR A 83 18.23 8.08 15.48
C TYR A 83 19.16 6.96 15.96
N ARG A 84 20.46 7.23 16.10
CA ARG A 84 21.51 6.26 16.50
C ARG A 84 21.51 5.00 15.62
N ILE A 85 21.00 5.08 14.40
CA ILE A 85 20.90 3.95 13.44
C ILE A 85 22.18 3.83 12.60
N LEU A 86 22.83 4.96 12.29
CA LEU A 86 23.99 5.05 11.40
C LEU A 86 25.23 5.58 12.15
N PRO A 87 26.45 5.16 11.75
CA PRO A 87 27.67 5.77 12.24
C PRO A 87 27.84 7.19 11.69
N LEU A 88 28.45 8.08 12.47
CA LEU A 88 28.61 9.52 12.17
C LEU A 88 29.14 9.83 10.75
N ALA A 89 30.03 8.98 10.22
CA ALA A 89 30.56 9.13 8.86
C ALA A 89 29.51 8.96 7.75
N LEU A 90 28.48 8.13 7.98
CA LEU A 90 27.39 7.91 7.03
C LEU A 90 26.26 8.92 7.21
N VAL A 91 26.12 9.54 8.40
CA VAL A 91 25.09 10.55 8.69
C VAL A 91 25.17 11.69 7.69
N ASN A 92 26.34 12.30 7.54
CA ASN A 92 26.55 13.40 6.59
C ASN A 92 26.32 12.97 5.14
N LEU A 93 26.74 11.76 4.77
CA LEU A 93 26.55 11.25 3.41
C LEU A 93 25.06 11.09 3.09
N VAL A 94 24.29 10.52 4.01
CA VAL A 94 22.84 10.34 3.84
C VAL A 94 22.12 11.69 3.88
N ALA A 95 22.48 12.58 4.81
CA ALA A 95 21.90 13.92 4.92
C ALA A 95 22.09 14.73 3.63
N LEU A 96 23.24 14.59 2.95
CA LEU A 96 23.47 15.24 1.67
C LEU A 96 22.83 14.51 0.49
N THR A 97 22.83 13.18 0.44
CA THR A 97 22.40 12.45 -0.78
C THR A 97 20.89 12.24 -0.84
N LEU A 98 20.23 12.07 0.30
CA LEU A 98 18.81 11.74 0.39
C LEU A 98 17.90 12.85 -0.18
N PRO A 99 18.11 14.14 0.14
CA PRO A 99 17.30 15.23 -0.44
C PRO A 99 17.45 15.34 -1.96
N TRP A 100 18.61 15.03 -2.52
CA TRP A 100 18.80 15.05 -3.98
C TRP A 100 18.02 13.93 -4.66
N VAL A 101 18.00 12.74 -4.07
CA VAL A 101 17.24 11.60 -4.61
C VAL A 101 15.74 11.89 -4.52
N GLU A 102 15.27 12.44 -3.41
CA GLU A 102 13.87 12.84 -3.24
C GLU A 102 13.46 13.93 -4.22
N MET A 103 14.28 14.96 -4.40
CA MET A 103 14.00 16.05 -5.33
C MET A 103 13.97 15.57 -6.79
N LEU A 104 14.93 14.74 -7.22
CA LEU A 104 14.94 14.13 -8.55
C LEU A 104 13.71 13.24 -8.77
N THR A 105 13.30 12.48 -7.76
CA THR A 105 12.11 11.63 -7.80
C THR A 105 10.85 12.49 -7.93
N GLY A 106 10.72 13.55 -7.14
CA GLY A 106 9.61 14.51 -7.20
C GLY A 106 9.52 15.20 -8.56
N LEU A 107 10.65 15.66 -9.11
CA LEU A 107 10.73 16.23 -10.46
C LEU A 107 10.33 15.24 -11.55
N CYS A 108 10.71 13.96 -11.44
CA CYS A 108 10.26 12.92 -12.38
C CYS A 108 8.74 12.66 -12.27
N LEU A 109 8.19 12.67 -11.05
CA LEU A 109 6.75 12.60 -10.81
C LEU A 109 6.02 13.80 -11.40
N LEU A 110 6.57 15.02 -11.32
CA LEU A 110 5.94 16.19 -11.92
C LEU A 110 6.06 16.18 -13.45
N GLY A 111 7.24 15.86 -13.97
CA GLY A 111 7.55 15.85 -15.40
C GLY A 111 6.90 14.71 -16.20
N GLY A 112 6.45 13.63 -15.54
CA GLY A 112 5.86 12.50 -16.27
C GLY A 112 6.86 11.51 -16.85
N LEU A 113 8.14 11.66 -16.52
CA LEU A 113 9.18 10.74 -16.93
C LEU A 113 9.15 9.51 -16.03
N GLY A 114 9.05 8.32 -16.63
CA GLY A 114 9.20 7.05 -15.91
C GLY A 114 8.21 6.83 -14.76
N VAL A 115 6.96 7.27 -14.91
CA VAL A 115 5.91 7.26 -13.86
C VAL A 115 5.86 6.00 -12.99
N PRO A 116 5.84 4.76 -13.54
CA PRO A 116 5.83 3.56 -12.71
C PRO A 116 7.11 3.38 -11.89
N GLY A 117 8.28 3.72 -12.44
CA GLY A 117 9.56 3.63 -11.74
C GLY A 117 9.69 4.71 -10.66
N ALA A 118 9.36 5.95 -11.00
CA ALA A 118 9.42 7.06 -10.05
C ALA A 118 8.41 6.88 -8.90
N GLY A 119 7.22 6.35 -9.19
CA GLY A 119 6.24 5.97 -8.16
C GLY A 119 6.74 4.86 -7.23
N ALA A 120 7.43 3.85 -7.77
CA ALA A 120 8.05 2.80 -6.96
C ALA A 120 9.14 3.37 -6.04
N VAL A 121 10.02 4.22 -6.56
CA VAL A 121 11.08 4.88 -5.78
C VAL A 121 10.48 5.78 -4.69
N ALA A 122 9.49 6.61 -5.02
CA ALA A 122 8.79 7.46 -4.05
C ALA A 122 8.14 6.62 -2.94
N SER A 123 7.50 5.50 -3.28
CA SER A 123 6.91 4.60 -2.28
C SER A 123 7.95 3.94 -1.39
N GLY A 124 9.12 3.57 -1.95
CA GLY A 124 10.24 3.01 -1.20
C GLY A 124 10.82 4.02 -0.21
N LEU A 125 11.11 5.24 -0.68
CA LEU A 125 11.59 6.35 0.17
C LEU A 125 10.62 6.63 1.32
N ALA A 126 9.33 6.80 1.01
CA ALA A 126 8.31 7.05 2.02
C ALA A 126 8.21 5.91 3.05
N ALA A 127 8.32 4.65 2.60
CA ALA A 127 8.33 3.50 3.49
C ALA A 127 9.59 3.47 4.37
N THR A 128 10.77 3.70 3.82
CA THR A 128 12.03 3.77 4.57
C THR A 128 11.97 4.87 5.63
N TYR A 129 11.52 6.07 5.27
CA TYR A 129 11.36 7.18 6.22
C TYR A 129 10.36 6.84 7.34
N SER A 130 9.22 6.24 6.99
CA SER A 130 8.22 5.80 7.96
C SER A 130 8.77 4.74 8.92
N ILE A 131 9.55 3.78 8.41
CA ILE A 131 10.20 2.73 9.22
C ILE A 131 11.26 3.33 10.14
N ALA A 132 12.04 4.30 9.66
CA ALA A 132 13.03 5.00 10.46
C ALA A 132 12.35 5.69 11.66
N ILE A 133 11.33 6.52 11.43
CA ILE A 133 10.58 7.18 12.50
C ILE A 133 9.93 6.16 13.44
N ALA A 134 9.27 5.13 12.90
CA ALA A 134 8.66 4.09 13.72
C ALA A 134 9.69 3.37 14.61
N SER A 135 10.90 3.13 14.10
CA SER A 135 11.99 2.55 14.89
C SER A 135 12.41 3.45 16.04
N VAL A 136 12.46 4.76 15.84
CA VAL A 136 12.82 5.72 16.89
C VAL A 136 11.73 5.76 17.97
N LEU A 137 10.47 5.83 17.54
CA LEU A 137 9.32 5.86 18.44
C LEU A 137 9.20 4.56 19.28
N MET A 138 9.46 3.39 18.68
CA MET A 138 9.49 2.12 19.41
C MET A 138 10.61 2.03 20.44
N ARG A 139 11.72 2.78 20.25
CA ARG A 139 12.84 2.85 21.20
C ARG A 139 12.61 3.88 22.31
N GLY A 140 11.54 4.67 22.22
CA GLY A 140 11.26 5.75 23.18
C GLY A 140 12.32 6.86 23.17
N LEU A 141 13.02 7.01 22.04
CA LEU A 141 13.93 8.14 21.81
C LEU A 141 13.06 9.38 21.56
N ASP A 142 13.30 10.43 22.32
CA ASP A 142 12.67 11.72 22.09
C ASP A 142 13.16 12.25 20.74
N LEU A 143 12.26 12.23 19.77
CA LEU A 143 12.48 12.96 18.54
C LEU A 143 12.27 14.42 18.91
N ASP A 144 13.33 15.21 18.98
CA ASP A 144 13.24 16.66 18.82
C ASP A 144 12.78 16.93 17.37
N CYS A 145 11.53 16.57 17.10
CA CYS A 145 10.81 17.05 15.94
C CYS A 145 10.76 18.55 16.20
N GLY A 146 11.63 19.34 15.57
CA GLY A 146 11.67 20.81 15.62
C GLY A 146 10.40 21.45 15.04
N CYS A 147 9.24 20.91 15.38
CA CYS A 147 7.91 21.19 14.89
C CYS A 147 7.46 22.61 15.26
N PHE A 148 8.16 23.28 16.18
CA PHE A 148 8.15 24.72 16.36
C PHE A 148 9.56 25.16 16.75
N GLY A 149 10.24 25.91 15.88
CA GLY A 149 11.50 26.56 16.25
C GLY A 149 11.34 27.38 17.52
N GLY A 150 12.16 27.07 18.52
CA GLY A 150 12.27 27.74 19.82
C GLY A 150 13.39 27.13 20.63
#